data_AF-A0A1F7LFR6-F1
#
_entry.id   AF-A0A1F7LFR6-F1
#
_cell.length_a   1.000
_cell.length_b   1.000
_cell.length_c   1.000
_cell.angle_alpha   90.00
_cell.angle_beta   90.00
_cell.angle_gamma   90.00
#
_symmetry.space_group_name_H-M   'P 1'
#
loop_
_entity.id
_entity.type
_entity.pdbx_description
1 polymer ?
#
loop_
_entity_poly.entity_id
_entity_poly.type
_entity_poly.pdbx_seq_one_letter_code
_entity_poly.pdbx_strand_id
1 'polypeptide(L)' 'MSRTPSKSFRCTVISETVSIALRRRRSLGASGKLFVQCSESDCQYIDANEPPCPLTLDLFAAEIQERMAPRSE' A
#
# COMPACT_ATOMS: atom_id res chain seq x y z
N MET A 1 -11.89 -2.87 -15.15
CA MET A 1 -10.46 -2.82 -14.77
C MET A 1 -10.36 -2.32 -13.34
N SER A 2 -10.05 -3.18 -12.38
CA SER A 2 -9.95 -2.80 -10.96
C SER A 2 -8.75 -1.86 -10.78
N ARG A 3 -9.00 -0.55 -10.85
CA ARG A 3 -7.99 0.49 -10.68
C ARG A 3 -7.41 0.32 -9.27
N THR A 4 -6.11 0.03 -9.20
CA THR A 4 -5.44 -0.08 -7.90
C THR A 4 -5.52 1.31 -7.26
N PRO A 5 -6.04 1.45 -6.03
CA PRO A 5 -6.15 2.75 -5.41
C PRO A 5 -4.73 3.28 -5.19
N SER A 6 -4.48 4.47 -5.73
CA SER A 6 -3.22 5.18 -5.65
C SER A 6 -3.45 6.57 -5.06
N LYS A 7 -2.56 7.04 -4.20
CA LYS A 7 -2.61 8.34 -3.55
C LYS A 7 -1.24 9.01 -3.63
N SER A 8 -1.19 10.33 -3.63
CA SER A 8 0.05 11.07 -3.39
C SER A 8 0.32 11.12 -1.89
N PHE A 9 1.57 10.91 -1.50
CA PHE A 9 2.00 10.86 -0.11
C PHE A 9 3.33 11.61 0.05
N ARG A 10 3.45 12.44 1.09
CA ARG A 10 4.69 13.16 1.37
C ARG A 10 5.58 12.31 2.28
N CYS A 11 6.62 11.72 1.70
CA CYS A 11 7.58 10.91 2.44
C CYS A 11 8.52 11.80 3.25
N THR A 12 8.54 11.65 4.57
CA THR A 12 9.40 12.45 5.46
C THR A 12 10.88 12.04 5.42
N VAL A 13 11.18 10.80 4.99
CA VAL A 13 12.56 10.28 4.91
C VAL A 13 13.37 11.01 3.84
N ILE A 14 12.78 11.21 2.66
CA ILE A 14 13.39 11.93 1.54
C ILE A 14 12.83 13.35 1.37
N SER A 15 11.83 13.73 2.17
CA SER A 15 11.11 15.01 2.10
C SER A 15 10.42 15.31 0.75
N GLU A 16 10.13 14.29 -0.05
CA GLU A 16 9.49 14.40 -1.37
C GLU A 16 8.06 13.84 -1.40
N THR A 17 7.29 14.27 -2.41
CA THR A 17 5.94 13.74 -2.66
C THR A 17 6.02 12.58 -3.63
N VAL A 18 5.70 11.40 -3.13
CA VAL A 18 5.75 10.13 -3.85
C VAL A 18 4.35 9.62 -4.13
N SER A 19 4.18 8.78 -5.15
CA SER A 19 2.91 8.11 -5.40
C SER A 19 2.90 6.76 -4.71
N ILE A 20 1.88 6.48 -3.93
CA ILE A 20 1.72 5.22 -3.20
C ILE A 20 0.50 4.47 -3.71
N ALA A 21 0.57 3.14 -3.75
CA ALA A 21 -0.52 2.29 -4.21
C ALA A 21 -0.69 1.04 -3.36
N LEU A 22 -1.94 0.68 -3.04
CA LEU A 22 -2.24 -0.55 -2.29
C LEU A 22 -2.18 -1.78 -3.20
N ARG A 23 -1.12 -2.57 -3.05
CA ARG A 23 -0.90 -3.80 -3.81
C ARG A 23 -1.12 -5.03 -2.93
N ARG A 24 -1.28 -6.19 -3.58
CA ARG A 24 -1.33 -7.49 -2.93
C ARG A 24 -0.19 -8.33 -3.48
N ARG A 25 0.66 -8.87 -2.59
CA ARG A 25 1.78 -9.73 -3.00
C ARG A 25 1.21 -11.04 -3.49
N ARG A 26 1.47 -11.43 -4.75
CA ARG A 26 1.02 -12.74 -5.26
C ARG A 26 1.93 -13.82 -4.67
N SER A 27 1.54 -14.43 -3.55
CA SER A 27 2.12 -15.68 -3.08
C SER A 27 1.40 -16.86 -3.73
N LEU A 28 2.13 -17.79 -4.34
CA LEU A 28 1.59 -19.09 -4.75
C LEU A 28 1.06 -19.80 -3.49
N GLY A 29 -0.26 -19.87 -3.33
CA GLY A 29 -0.91 -20.78 -2.35
C GLY A 29 -1.53 -20.13 -1.11
N ALA A 30 -1.18 -18.89 -0.75
CA ALA A 30 -1.80 -18.18 0.38
C ALA A 30 -2.37 -16.84 -0.08
N SER A 31 -3.52 -16.44 0.46
CA SER A 31 -4.10 -15.09 0.32
C SER A 31 -3.01 -14.06 0.57
N GLY A 32 -2.49 -13.49 -0.51
CA GLY A 32 -1.34 -12.60 -0.49
C GLY A 32 -1.51 -11.45 0.51
N LYS A 33 -0.43 -11.13 1.25
CA LYS A 33 -0.44 -9.97 2.14
C LYS A 33 -0.59 -8.68 1.32
N LEU A 34 -1.40 -7.76 1.84
CA LEU A 34 -1.49 -6.41 1.30
C LEU A 34 -0.25 -5.62 1.72
N PHE A 35 0.22 -4.74 0.84
CA PHE A 35 1.33 -3.83 1.11
C PHE A 35 1.13 -2.52 0.34
N VAL A 36 1.75 -1.45 0.81
CA VAL A 36 1.79 -0.15 0.15
C VAL A 36 3.06 -0.06 -0.68
N GLN A 37 2.90 -0.02 -2.00
CA GLN A 37 3.98 0.19 -2.95
C GLN A 37 4.27 1.68 -3.10
N CYS A 38 5.52 2.09 -2.94
CA CYS A 38 5.99 3.42 -3.29
C CYS A 38 6.36 3.48 -4.79
N SER A 39 6.15 4.61 -5.45
CA SER A 39 6.66 4.85 -6.81
C SER A 39 8.18 5.08 -6.85
N GLU A 40 8.78 5.41 -5.71
CA GLU A 40 10.23 5.64 -5.62
C GLU A 40 11.00 4.35 -5.76
N SER A 41 11.87 4.34 -6.78
CA SER A 41 12.68 3.16 -7.14
C SER A 41 13.77 2.89 -6.11
N ASP A 42 14.25 3.93 -5.44
CA ASP A 42 15.31 3.86 -4.42
C ASP A 42 14.77 3.61 -3.00
N CYS A 43 13.45 3.40 -2.85
CA CYS A 43 12.87 3.17 -1.54
C CYS A 43 13.32 1.82 -0.96
N GLN A 44 14.27 1.87 -0.02
CA GLN A 44 14.84 0.68 0.64
C GLN A 44 13.80 -0.14 1.46
N TYR A 45 12.64 0.46 1.75
CA TYR A 45 11.56 -0.15 2.53
C TYR A 45 10.35 -0.55 1.70
N ILE A 46 10.47 -0.50 0.36
CA ILE A 46 9.42 -0.96 -0.53
C ILE A 46 9.08 -2.43 -0.24
N ASP A 47 7.80 -2.79 -0.30
CA ASP A 47 7.25 -4.12 0.05
C ASP A 47 7.32 -4.54 1.53
N ALA A 48 8.21 -3.97 2.35
CA ALA A 48 8.27 -4.27 3.78
C ALA A 48 7.24 -3.47 4.57
N ASN A 49 7.13 -2.16 4.31
CA ASN A 49 6.32 -1.22 5.10
C ASN A 49 6.63 -1.29 6.61
N GLU A 50 7.85 -1.71 6.97
CA GLU A 50 8.28 -1.80 8.37
C GLU A 50 8.92 -0.47 8.82
N PRO A 51 8.85 -0.14 10.12
CA PRO A 51 9.55 1.01 10.67
C PRO A 51 11.05 0.93 10.33
N PRO A 52 11.70 2.04 9.94
CA PRO A 52 11.30 3.45 10.04
C PRO A 52 10.50 4.02 8.85
N CYS A 53 9.95 3.18 7.96
CA CYS A 53 9.18 3.67 6.82
C CYS A 53 7.85 4.31 7.26
N PRO A 54 7.50 5.51 6.76
CA PRO A 54 6.21 6.13 7.06
C PRO A 54 5.04 5.51 6.27
N LEU A 55 5.31 4.56 5.36
CA LEU A 55 4.29 3.88 4.57
C LEU A 55 3.68 2.74 5.38
N THR A 56 2.38 2.83 5.65
CA THR A 56 1.63 1.81 6.39
C THR A 56 0.32 1.48 5.67
N LEU A 57 -0.24 0.30 5.93
CA LEU A 57 -1.56 -0.09 5.40
C LEU A 57 -2.68 0.83 5.87
N ASP A 58 -2.47 1.54 6.98
CA ASP A 58 -3.42 2.50 7.55
C ASP A 58 -3.75 3.64 6.58
N LEU A 59 -2.79 4.03 5.71
CA LEU A 59 -2.99 5.01 4.63
C LEU A 59 -4.10 4.61 3.63
N PHE A 60 -4.43 3.32 3.60
CA PHE A 60 -5.49 2.73 2.80
C PHE A 60 -6.51 1.97 3.66
N ALA A 61 -6.62 2.25 4.97
CA ALA A 61 -7.54 1.55 5.86
C ALA A 61 -8.98 1.53 5.32
N ALA A 62 -9.46 2.66 4.80
CA ALA A 62 -10.78 2.78 4.17
C ALA A 62 -10.94 1.84 2.97
N GLU A 63 -9.95 1.78 2.07
CA GLU A 63 -9.99 0.96 0.86
C GLU A 63 -9.85 -0.53 1.18
N ILE A 64 -9.10 -0.85 2.23
CA ILE A 64 -8.99 -2.20 2.75
C ILE A 64 -10.32 -2.62 3.37
N GLN A 65 -10.95 -1.75 4.17
CA GLN A 65 -12.27 -1.98 4.74
C GLN A 65 -13.31 -2.17 3.64
N GLU A 66 -13.34 -1.33 2.60
CA GLU A 66 -14.28 -1.48 1.49
C GLU A 66 -14.09 -2.82 0.75
N ARG A 67 -12.85 -3.29 0.61
CA ARG A 67 -12.54 -4.60 0.01
C ARG A 67 -12.83 -5.79 0.92
N MET A 68 -12.73 -5.61 2.24
CA MET A 68 -12.98 -6.66 3.23
C MET A 68 -14.42 -6.66 3.74
N ALA A 69 -15.17 -5.59 3.49
CA ALA A 69 -16.57 -5.49 3.87
C ALA A 69 -17.31 -6.64 3.19
N PRO A 70 -18.06 -7.46 3.96
CA PRO A 70 -19.00 -8.37 3.36
C PRO A 70 -19.96 -7.50 2.54
N ARG A 71 -20.23 -7.92 1.31
CA ARG A 71 -21.29 -7.32 0.50
C ARG A 71 -22.59 -7.62 1.22
N SER A 72 -23.00 -6.71 2.09
CA SER A 72 -24.34 -6.71 2.65
C SER A 72 -25.29 -6.51 1.48
N GLU A 73 -25.98 -7.59 1.14
CA GLU A 73 -27.14 -7.60 0.25
C GLU A 73 -28.29 -6.78 0.86
#